data_AF-A0A9E1BCU7-F1
#
_entry.id   AF-A0A9E1BCU7-F1
#
_cell.length_a   1.000
_cell.length_b   1.000
_cell.length_c   1.000
_cell.angle_alpha   90.00
_cell.angle_beta   90.00
_cell.angle_gamma   90.00
#
_symmetry.space_group_name_H-M   'P 1'
#
loop_
_entity.id
_entity.type
_entity.pdbx_description
1 polymer ?
#
loop_
_entity_poly.entity_id
_entity_poly.type
_entity_poly.pdbx_seq_one_letter_code
_entity_poly.pdbx_strand_id
1 'polypeptide(L)'
;MIRHCPPSDIALQKVKWLWYPYIPFGKITIVQVDPGEGKTTLALHLAAACSKGTVLPGMKQRPPFCVIYQTAEDGLADTVKPRLIEAGVDESMVLNINSVMRTAFIN
;
A
#
# COMPACT_ATOMS: atom_id res chain seq x y z
N MET A 1 24.78 -12.45 -17.94
CA MET A 1 24.82 -11.74 -19.23
C MET A 1 23.86 -10.56 -19.15
N ILE A 2 24.34 -9.33 -19.06
CA ILE A 2 23.48 -8.13 -19.06
C ILE A 2 23.19 -7.81 -20.52
N ARG A 3 21.91 -7.87 -20.94
CA ARG A 3 21.51 -7.44 -22.29
C ARG A 3 21.42 -5.92 -22.32
N HIS A 4 21.99 -5.31 -23.36
CA HIS A 4 21.79 -3.89 -23.64
C HIS A 4 20.45 -3.72 -24.39
N CYS A 5 19.59 -2.81 -23.93
CA CYS A 5 18.31 -2.48 -24.56
C CYS A 5 18.33 -0.97 -24.86
N PRO A 6 18.51 -0.54 -26.13
CA PRO A 6 18.56 0.88 -26.45
C PRO A 6 17.17 1.53 -26.24
N PRO A 7 17.10 2.83 -25.90
CA PRO A 7 15.83 3.51 -25.66
C PRO A 7 14.83 3.44 -26.83
N SER A 8 15.32 3.30 -28.06
CA SER A 8 14.51 3.11 -29.27
C SER A 8 13.64 1.85 -29.22
N ASP A 9 14.06 0.83 -28.47
CA ASP A 9 13.43 -0.48 -28.41
C ASP A 9 12.48 -0.57 -27.19
N ILE A 10 12.40 0.49 -26.38
CA ILE A 10 11.57 0.55 -25.18
C ILE A 10 10.23 1.21 -25.54
N ALA A 11 9.15 0.42 -25.50
CA ALA A 11 7.81 0.94 -25.72
C ALA A 11 7.41 1.93 -24.62
N LEU A 12 6.84 3.07 -25.03
CA LEU A 12 6.24 4.02 -24.10
C LEU A 12 5.06 3.38 -23.36
N GLN A 13 5.04 3.55 -22.04
CA GLN A 13 3.96 3.04 -21.19
C GLN A 13 3.33 4.18 -20.40
N LYS A 14 1.99 4.21 -20.37
CA LYS A 14 1.24 5.15 -19.52
C LYS A 14 1.37 4.74 -18.06
N VAL A 15 1.68 5.69 -17.20
CA VAL A 15 1.69 5.47 -15.75
C VAL A 15 0.25 5.26 -15.26
N LYS A 16 0.01 4.12 -14.62
CA LYS A 16 -1.21 3.87 -13.85
C LYS A 16 -1.00 4.39 -12.44
N TRP A 17 -2.02 5.04 -11.86
CA TRP A 17 -1.91 5.71 -10.56
C TRP A 17 -2.89 5.12 -9.55
N LEU A 18 -2.40 4.88 -8.33
CA LEU A 18 -3.24 4.71 -7.15
C LEU A 18 -3.79 6.08 -6.74
N TRP A 19 -2.90 7.07 -6.61
CA TRP A 19 -3.23 8.44 -6.22
C TRP A 19 -2.37 9.41 -7.02
N TYR A 20 -2.95 10.15 -7.96
CA TYR A 20 -2.20 11.11 -8.77
C TYR A 20 -2.02 12.44 -8.01
N PRO A 21 -0.83 13.08 -8.05
CA PRO A 21 0.43 12.66 -8.70
C PRO A 21 1.40 11.93 -7.74
N TYR A 22 0.91 11.33 -6.66
CA TYR A 22 1.72 10.85 -5.53
C TYR A 22 2.17 9.38 -5.62
N ILE A 23 1.25 8.45 -5.89
CA ILE A 23 1.49 7.00 -5.79
C ILE A 23 1.18 6.32 -7.13
N PRO A 24 2.21 5.98 -7.94
CA PRO A 24 2.05 5.17 -9.14
C PRO A 24 2.00 3.66 -8.83
N PHE A 25 1.23 2.92 -9.62
CA PHE A 25 1.23 1.45 -9.55
C PHE A 25 2.51 0.86 -10.14
N GLY A 26 2.94 -0.28 -9.59
CA GLY A 26 4.11 -1.04 -10.07
C GLY A 26 5.45 -0.35 -9.81
N LYS A 27 5.48 0.64 -8.91
CA LYS A 27 6.66 1.40 -8.54
C LYS A 27 6.73 1.53 -7.01
N ILE A 28 7.92 1.84 -6.50
CA ILE A 28 8.15 2.11 -5.08
C ILE A 28 7.92 3.61 -4.82
N THR A 29 7.11 3.92 -3.80
CA THR A 29 6.95 5.28 -3.27
C THR A 29 7.51 5.33 -1.85
N ILE A 30 8.36 6.32 -1.57
CA ILE A 30 8.88 6.59 -0.23
C ILE A 30 8.18 7.83 0.32
N VAL A 31 7.62 7.73 1.51
CA VAL A 31 7.04 8.85 2.25
C VAL A 31 7.97 9.21 3.40
N GLN A 32 8.41 10.47 3.42
CA GLN A 32 9.26 11.03 4.47
C GLN A 32 8.56 12.24 5.08
N VAL A 33 8.43 12.23 6.41
CA VAL A 33 7.83 13.30 7.20
C VAL A 33 8.57 13.34 8.53
N ASP A 34 8.57 14.49 9.20
CA ASP A 34 9.15 14.60 10.53
C ASP A 34 8.41 13.71 11.56
N PRO A 35 9.08 13.24 12.62
CA PRO A 35 8.44 12.42 13.64
C PRO A 35 7.21 13.13 14.24
N GLY A 36 6.07 12.43 14.26
CA GLY A 36 4.81 12.97 14.76
C GLY A 36 3.89 13.60 13.71
N GLU A 37 4.37 13.81 12.48
CA GLU A 37 3.60 14.46 11.40
C GLU A 37 2.69 13.49 10.61
N GLY A 38 2.19 12.43 11.27
CA GLY A 38 1.11 11.61 10.71
C GLY A 38 1.49 10.63 9.58
N LYS A 39 2.77 10.26 9.40
CA LYS A 39 3.19 9.23 8.43
C LYS A 39 2.43 7.91 8.60
N THR A 40 2.34 7.42 9.83
CA THR A 40 1.61 6.19 10.16
C THR A 40 0.12 6.36 9.89
N THR A 41 -0.46 7.50 10.27
CA THR A 41 -1.87 7.83 10.01
C THR A 41 -2.19 7.80 8.51
N LEU A 42 -1.33 8.41 7.68
CA LEU A 42 -1.47 8.37 6.23
C LEU A 42 -1.44 6.93 5.68
N ALA A 43 -0.49 6.12 6.15
CA ALA A 43 -0.37 4.73 5.72
C ALA A 43 -1.62 3.90 6.07
N LEU A 44 -2.16 4.09 7.28
CA LEU A 44 -3.37 3.40 7.75
C LEU A 44 -4.62 3.83 6.96
N HIS A 45 -4.80 5.13 6.72
CA HIS A 45 -5.92 5.63 5.92
C HIS A 45 -5.83 5.17 4.46
N LEU A 46 -4.62 5.08 3.90
CA LEU A 46 -4.42 4.50 2.58
C LEU A 46 -4.79 3.02 2.56
N ALA A 47 -4.40 2.26 3.58
CA ALA A 47 -4.79 0.85 3.71
C ALA A 47 -6.32 0.69 3.82
N ALA A 48 -6.99 1.54 4.60
CA ALA A 48 -8.45 1.56 4.70
C ALA A 48 -9.11 1.86 3.36
N ALA A 49 -8.67 2.91 2.67
CA ALA A 49 -9.18 3.28 1.35
C ALA A 49 -9.05 2.14 0.34
N CYS A 50 -7.89 1.48 0.31
CA CYS A 50 -7.63 0.37 -0.59
C CYS A 50 -8.45 -0.89 -0.23
N SER A 51 -8.54 -1.23 1.05
CA SER A 51 -9.25 -2.43 1.53
C SER A 51 -10.77 -2.35 1.39
N LYS A 52 -11.36 -1.14 1.39
CA LYS A 52 -12.81 -0.92 1.25
C LYS A 52 -13.24 -0.30 -0.08
N GLY A 53 -12.30 0.10 -0.93
CA GLY A 53 -12.60 0.82 -2.17
C GLY A 53 -13.17 2.23 -1.92
N THR A 54 -12.90 2.82 -0.76
CA THR A 54 -13.22 4.23 -0.47
C THR A 54 -12.12 5.13 -1.04
N VAL A 55 -12.34 6.45 -1.02
CA VAL A 55 -11.43 7.42 -1.64
C VAL A 55 -10.91 8.43 -0.63
N LEU A 56 -9.62 8.74 -0.75
CA LEU A 56 -9.01 9.92 -0.14
C LEU A 56 -9.16 11.13 -1.09
N PRO A 57 -8.98 12.38 -0.60
CA PRO A 57 -9.05 13.57 -1.44
C PRO A 57 -8.15 13.48 -2.69
N GLY A 58 -8.76 13.60 -3.88
CA GLY A 58 -8.04 13.51 -5.17
C GLY A 58 -7.68 12.08 -5.61
N MET A 59 -8.04 11.05 -4.84
CA MET A 59 -7.89 9.66 -5.24
C MET A 59 -9.09 9.23 -6.12
N LYS A 60 -8.82 8.44 -7.17
CA LYS A 60 -9.89 7.89 -8.01
C LYS A 60 -10.53 6.69 -7.32
N GLN A 61 -11.85 6.57 -7.43
CA GLN A 61 -12.57 5.40 -6.93
C GLN A 61 -12.15 4.14 -7.67
N ARG A 62 -11.98 3.05 -6.92
CA ARG A 62 -11.54 1.75 -7.44
C ARG A 62 -12.18 0.62 -6.62
N PRO A 63 -12.30 -0.58 -7.19
CA PRO A 63 -12.70 -1.77 -6.43
C PRO A 63 -11.72 -2.01 -5.26
N PRO A 64 -12.22 -2.54 -4.13
CA PRO A 64 -11.38 -2.96 -3.01
C PRO A 64 -10.29 -3.95 -3.43
N PHE A 65 -9.13 -3.90 -2.78
CA PHE A 65 -8.05 -4.86 -2.98
C PHE A 65 -7.23 -5.09 -1.72
N CYS A 66 -6.53 -6.23 -1.69
CA CYS A 66 -5.76 -6.66 -0.53
C CYS A 66 -4.54 -5.75 -0.31
N VAL A 67 -4.31 -5.39 0.97
CA VAL A 67 -3.19 -4.58 1.42
C VAL A 67 -2.31 -5.41 2.34
N ILE A 68 -1.01 -5.44 2.08
CA ILE A 68 -0.05 -5.94 3.05
C ILE A 68 0.46 -4.75 3.87
N TYR A 69 0.20 -4.76 5.18
CA TYR A 69 0.69 -3.75 6.10
C TYR A 69 1.80 -4.34 6.97
N GLN A 70 3.01 -3.80 6.84
CA GLN A 70 4.18 -4.25 7.58
C GLN A 70 4.79 -3.08 8.36
N THR A 71 5.12 -3.34 9.63
CA THR A 71 5.90 -2.44 10.48
C THR A 71 6.92 -3.25 11.26
N ALA A 72 8.03 -2.60 11.62
CA ALA A 72 9.04 -3.11 12.55
C ALA A 72 9.07 -2.29 13.87
N GLU A 73 8.33 -1.19 13.94
CA GLU A 73 8.36 -0.24 15.06
C GLU A 73 7.26 -0.52 16.09
N ASP A 74 6.06 -0.85 15.60
CA ASP A 74 4.85 -0.98 16.43
C ASP A 74 4.43 -2.45 16.58
N GLY A 75 3.90 -2.81 17.75
CA GLY A 75 3.31 -4.12 17.99
C GLY A 75 2.01 -4.33 17.20
N LEU A 76 1.83 -5.52 16.63
CA LEU A 76 0.67 -5.82 15.78
C LEU A 76 -0.64 -5.83 16.57
N ALA A 77 -0.65 -6.45 17.75
CA ALA A 77 -1.86 -6.70 18.52
C ALA A 77 -2.33 -5.47 19.32
N ASP A 78 -1.39 -4.71 19.88
CA ASP A 78 -1.64 -3.62 20.81
C ASP A 78 -1.67 -2.24 20.14
N THR A 79 -0.99 -2.08 19.00
CA THR A 79 -0.79 -0.78 18.37
C THR A 79 -1.37 -0.73 16.95
N VAL A 80 -0.92 -1.63 16.07
CA VAL A 80 -1.33 -1.60 14.66
C VAL A 80 -2.79 -1.99 14.48
N LYS A 81 -3.22 -3.13 15.07
CA LYS A 81 -4.59 -3.62 14.89
C LYS A 81 -5.65 -2.62 15.38
N PRO A 82 -5.54 -2.04 16.60
CA PRO A 82 -6.50 -1.02 17.04
C PRO A 82 -6.57 0.18 16.09
N ARG A 83 -5.42 0.66 15.60
CA ARG A 83 -5.35 1.79 14.66
C ARG A 83 -5.91 1.46 13.28
N LEU A 84 -5.75 0.23 12.79
CA LEU A 84 -6.39 -0.23 11.55
C LEU A 84 -7.91 -0.27 11.70
N ILE A 85 -8.42 -0.78 12.82
CA ILE A 85 -9.86 -0.80 13.12
C ILE A 85 -10.40 0.63 13.20
N GLU A 86 -9.70 1.53 13.88
CA GLU A 86 -10.06 2.95 13.99
C GLU A 86 -10.06 3.65 12.63
N ALA A 87 -9.07 3.39 11.78
CA ALA A 87 -9.02 3.85 10.38
C ALA A 87 -10.14 3.23 9.52
N GLY A 88 -10.84 2.22 10.03
CA GLY A 88 -11.96 1.57 9.38
C GLY A 88 -11.51 0.70 8.21
N VAL A 89 -10.46 -0.09 8.36
CA VAL A 89 -10.09 -1.10 7.33
C VAL A 89 -11.13 -2.21 7.23
N ASP A 90 -11.11 -2.95 6.12
CA ASP A 90 -11.65 -4.31 6.08
C ASP A 90 -10.57 -5.27 6.58
N GLU A 91 -10.75 -5.82 7.80
CA GLU A 91 -9.77 -6.71 8.44
C GLU A 91 -9.49 -7.98 7.62
N SER A 92 -10.42 -8.43 6.77
CA SER A 92 -10.22 -9.60 5.91
C SER A 92 -9.32 -9.31 4.70
N MET A 93 -9.11 -8.04 4.40
CA MET A 93 -8.35 -7.55 3.24
C MET A 93 -7.00 -6.94 3.61
N VAL A 94 -6.66 -6.86 4.91
CA VAL A 94 -5.36 -6.39 5.40
C VAL A 94 -4.56 -7.56 5.96
N LEU A 95 -3.43 -7.85 5.32
CA LEU A 95 -2.54 -8.94 5.68
C LEU A 95 -1.26 -8.40 6.33
N ASN A 96 -0.69 -9.20 7.22
CA ASN A 96 0.65 -8.98 7.75
C ASN A 96 1.52 -10.19 7.41
N ILE A 97 2.79 -9.95 7.07
CA ILE A 97 3.73 -11.04 6.82
C ILE A 97 4.40 -11.38 8.16
N ASN A 98 4.11 -12.58 8.65
CA ASN A 98 4.82 -13.21 9.74
C ASN A 98 5.49 -14.51 9.24
N SER A 99 6.41 -15.08 10.02
CA SER A 99 7.10 -16.35 9.70
C SER A 99 6.16 -17.57 9.59
N VAL A 100 4.86 -17.40 9.77
CA VAL A 100 3.82 -18.43 9.73
C VAL A 100 2.74 -18.07 8.68
N MET A 101 3.10 -17.38 7.60
CA MET A 101 2.23 -17.36 6.41
C MET A 101 2.12 -18.80 5.88
N ARG A 102 1.10 -19.53 6.35
CA ARG A 102 0.58 -20.70 5.64
C ARG A 102 0.11 -20.19 4.30
N THR A 103 0.69 -20.74 3.25
CA THR A 103 0.38 -20.55 1.83
C THR A 103 -1.11 -20.31 1.61
N ALA A 104 -1.49 -19.06 1.50
CA ALA A 104 -2.79 -18.65 0.99
C ALA A 104 -2.47 -17.53 0.00
N PHE A 105 -2.84 -17.76 -1.26
CA PHE A 105 -2.79 -16.78 -2.36
C PHE A 105 -1.43 -16.56 -3.05
N ILE A 106 -0.75 -17.66 -3.38
CA ILE A 106 -0.01 -17.74 -4.66
C ILE A 106 -0.53 -18.99 -5.38
N ASN A 107 -1.64 -18.85 -6.09
CA ASN A 107 -2.08 -19.76 -7.16
C ASN A 107 -2.68 -18.89 -8.26
#